data_AF-A0A950AET1-F1
#
_entry.id   AF-A0A950AET1-F1
#
_cell.length_a   1.000
_cell.length_b   1.000
_cell.length_c   1.000
_cell.angle_alpha   90.00
_cell.angle_beta   90.00
_cell.angle_gamma   90.00
#
_symmetry.space_group_name_H-M   'P 1'
#
loop_
_entity.id
_entity.type
_entity.pdbx_description
1 polymer ?
#
loop_
_entity_poly.entity_id
_entity_poly.type
_entity_poly.pdbx_seq_one_letter_code
_entity_poly.pdbx_strand_id
1 'polypeptide(L)'
;MSLPGRIQAAGISIHGEFEPGDLGQLVNIHGVQNHADYGFNAIHEAYCAQIAIEFVLDRKKGRSHAWLAKQADHIVGSVLIIERPGNQAQLRLLFV
;
A
#
# COMPACT_ATOMS: atom_id res chain seq x y z
N MET A 1 -8.12 -2.61 -15.81
CA MET A 1 -9.37 -1.87 -15.55
C MET A 1 -9.11 -0.40 -15.89
N SER A 2 -9.97 0.26 -16.67
CA SER A 2 -9.80 1.68 -16.98
C SER A 2 -10.26 2.52 -15.79
N LEU A 3 -9.43 3.45 -15.31
CA LEU A 3 -9.82 4.40 -14.26
C LEU A 3 -10.88 5.37 -14.79
N PRO A 4 -11.73 5.96 -13.93
CA PRO A 4 -12.64 7.03 -14.35
C PRO A 4 -11.89 8.21 -14.98
N GLY A 5 -12.48 8.88 -15.98
CA GLY A 5 -11.81 9.95 -16.73
C GLY A 5 -11.25 11.09 -15.88
N ARG A 6 -11.92 11.45 -14.78
CA ARG A 6 -11.42 12.45 -13.82
C ARG A 6 -10.11 12.04 -13.13
N ILE A 7 -9.94 10.74 -12.87
CA ILE A 7 -8.74 10.20 -12.19
C ILE A 7 -7.58 10.15 -13.19
N GLN A 8 -7.86 9.78 -14.44
CA GLN A 8 -6.86 9.84 -15.51
C GLN A 8 -6.43 11.29 -15.78
N ALA A 9 -7.37 12.24 -15.82
CA ALA A 9 -7.07 13.66 -15.98
C ALA A 9 -6.24 14.24 -14.83
N ALA A 10 -6.37 13.68 -13.63
CA ALA A 10 -5.52 14.01 -12.48
C ALA A 10 -4.11 13.39 -12.56
N GLY A 11 -3.80 12.61 -13.60
CA GLY A 11 -2.50 11.95 -13.76
C GLY A 11 -2.28 10.77 -12.80
N ILE A 12 -3.36 10.18 -12.28
CA ILE A 12 -3.29 9.05 -11.36
C ILE A 12 -3.32 7.74 -12.13
N SER A 13 -2.42 6.83 -11.76
CA SER A 13 -2.30 5.46 -12.28
C SER A 13 -2.33 4.45 -11.13
N ILE A 14 -2.72 3.20 -11.41
CA ILE A 14 -2.71 2.13 -10.40
C ILE A 14 -1.66 1.09 -10.76
N HIS A 15 -0.81 0.76 -9.79
CA HIS A 15 0.28 -0.19 -9.90
C HIS A 15 0.06 -1.37 -8.96
N GLY A 16 0.32 -2.59 -9.43
CA GLY A 16 0.20 -3.82 -8.63
C GLY A 16 1.53 -4.43 -8.21
N GLU A 17 2.63 -3.91 -8.76
CA GLU A 17 4.00 -4.27 -8.42
C GLU A 17 4.62 -3.12 -7.63
N PHE A 18 5.51 -3.45 -6.70
CA PHE A 18 6.34 -2.45 -6.04
C PHE A 18 7.56 -2.16 -6.91
N GLU A 19 7.85 -0.88 -7.11
CA GLU A 19 9.07 -0.40 -7.76
C GLU A 19 10.08 0.08 -6.70
N PRO A 20 11.37 0.21 -7.05
CA PRO A 20 12.35 0.81 -6.15
C PRO A 20 11.89 2.18 -5.63
N GLY A 21 11.84 2.32 -4.31
CA GLY A 21 11.38 3.54 -3.63
C GLY A 21 9.96 3.44 -3.06
N ASP A 22 9.08 2.60 -3.63
CA ASP A 22 7.67 2.51 -3.20
C ASP A 22 7.52 2.03 -1.76
N LEU A 23 8.34 1.05 -1.36
CA LEU A 23 8.34 0.52 0.00
C LEU A 23 8.63 1.63 1.03
N GLY A 24 9.63 2.46 0.76
CA GLY A 24 10.01 3.56 1.64
C GLY A 24 8.92 4.63 1.72
N GLN A 25 8.34 5.01 0.58
CA GLN A 25 7.23 5.97 0.55
C GLN A 25 6.02 5.46 1.33
N LEU A 26 5.63 4.20 1.13
CA LEU A 26 4.47 3.61 1.81
C LEU A 26 4.64 3.58 3.33
N VAL A 27 5.83 3.19 3.80
CA VAL A 27 6.15 3.20 5.24
C VAL A 27 6.13 4.63 5.79
N ASN A 28 6.77 5.57 5.10
CA ASN A 28 6.80 6.97 5.53
C ASN A 28 5.39 7.59 5.64
N ILE A 29 4.52 7.35 4.64
CA ILE A 29 3.14 7.83 4.65
C ILE A 29 2.40 7.29 5.88
N HIS A 30 2.49 5.98 6.14
CA HIS A 30 1.84 5.37 7.30
C HIS A 30 2.50 5.69 8.64
N GLY A 31 3.76 6.12 8.67
CA GLY A 31 4.42 6.61 9.88
C GLY A 31 3.95 8.02 10.22
N VAL A 32 4.15 8.96 9.29
CA VAL A 32 3.90 10.39 9.50
C VAL A 32 2.41 10.70 9.56
N GLN A 33 1.63 10.24 8.59
CA GLN A 33 0.21 10.59 8.49
C GLN A 33 -0.59 9.95 9.63
N ASN A 34 -0.36 8.67 9.93
CA ASN A 34 -1.07 8.02 11.04
C ASN A 34 -0.66 8.58 12.42
N HIS A 35 0.58 9.08 12.56
CA HIS A 35 0.96 9.81 13.76
C HIS A 35 0.17 11.12 13.89
N ALA A 36 0.08 11.89 12.80
CA ALA A 36 -0.67 13.14 12.78
C ALA A 36 -2.17 12.93 13.04
N ASP A 37 -2.77 11.90 12.45
CA ASP A 37 -4.21 11.68 12.50
C ASP A 37 -4.66 10.91 13.77
N TYR A 38 -3.83 9.99 14.28
CA TYR A 38 -4.22 9.05 15.33
C TYR A 38 -3.23 8.96 16.51
N GLY A 39 -2.10 9.66 16.46
CA GLY A 39 -1.07 9.60 17.51
C GLY A 39 -0.29 8.28 17.54
N PHE A 40 -0.37 7.46 16.49
CA PHE A 40 0.41 6.23 16.39
C PHE A 40 1.90 6.53 16.37
N ASN A 41 2.67 5.73 17.09
CA ASN A 41 4.11 5.95 17.28
C ASN A 41 4.94 5.06 16.35
N ALA A 42 6.26 5.12 16.50
CA ALA A 42 7.21 4.36 15.68
C ALA A 42 7.00 2.83 15.71
N ILE A 43 6.34 2.27 16.73
CA ILE A 43 6.02 0.83 16.77
C ILE A 43 4.97 0.50 15.70
N HIS A 44 3.97 1.37 15.51
CA HIS A 44 2.98 1.20 14.45
C HIS A 44 3.62 1.33 13.06
N GLU A 45 4.53 2.30 12.88
CA GLU A 45 5.30 2.44 11.64
C GLU A 45 6.10 1.17 11.33
N ALA A 46 6.81 0.61 12.32
CA ALA A 46 7.54 -0.65 12.19
C ALA A 46 6.61 -1.82 11.83
N TYR A 47 5.40 -1.86 12.41
CA TYR A 47 4.39 -2.87 12.07
C TYR A 47 3.91 -2.73 10.61
N CYS A 48 3.67 -1.50 10.14
CA CYS A 48 3.36 -1.25 8.73
C CYS A 48 4.49 -1.68 7.81
N ALA A 49 5.74 -1.38 8.17
CA ALA A 49 6.92 -1.82 7.44
C ALA A 49 7.02 -3.34 7.37
N GLN A 50 6.80 -4.03 8.49
CA GLN A 50 6.79 -5.49 8.54
C GLN A 50 5.78 -6.08 7.53
N ILE A 51 4.53 -5.59 7.53
CA ILE A 51 3.50 -6.05 6.58
C ILE A 51 3.95 -5.85 5.13
N ALA A 52 4.48 -4.66 4.80
CA ALA A 52 4.90 -4.34 3.45
C ALA A 52 6.10 -5.20 3.01
N ILE A 53 7.08 -5.41 3.90
CA ILE A 53 8.26 -6.27 3.67
C ILE A 53 7.82 -7.72 3.44
N GLU A 54 6.97 -8.25 4.31
CA GLU A 54 6.43 -9.61 4.18
C GLU A 54 5.72 -9.80 2.83
N PHE A 55 4.92 -8.81 2.41
CA PHE A 55 4.25 -8.84 1.11
C PHE A 55 5.23 -8.84 -0.08
N VAL A 56 6.24 -7.96 -0.05
CA VAL A 56 7.20 -7.82 -1.15
C VAL A 56 8.12 -9.04 -1.25
N LEU A 57 8.56 -9.59 -0.11
CA LEU A 57 9.51 -10.72 -0.07
C LEU A 57 8.85 -12.09 -0.22
N ASP A 58 7.71 -12.37 0.43
CA ASP A 58 7.01 -13.65 0.30
C ASP A 58 5.91 -13.58 -0.77
N ARG A 59 6.22 -12.96 -1.91
CA ARG A 59 5.30 -12.90 -3.05
C ARG A 59 5.21 -14.26 -3.74
N LYS A 60 4.68 -15.25 -3.02
CA LYS A 60 4.08 -16.46 -3.60
C LYS A 60 3.02 -15.98 -4.57
N LYS A 61 2.91 -16.64 -5.73
CA LYS A 61 1.82 -16.44 -6.71
C LYS A 61 0.47 -16.95 -6.15
N GLY A 62 0.11 -16.53 -4.94
CA GLY A 62 -1.14 -16.81 -4.25
C GLY A 62 -2.17 -15.71 -4.53
N ARG A 63 -3.14 -15.56 -3.64
CA ARG A 63 -4.29 -14.62 -3.81
C ARG A 63 -4.04 -13.23 -3.19
N SER A 64 -2.81 -12.93 -2.82
CA SER A 64 -2.40 -11.61 -2.31
C SER A 64 -2.18 -10.62 -3.45
N HIS A 65 -2.62 -9.38 -3.28
CA HIS A 65 -2.51 -8.32 -4.29
C HIS A 65 -2.30 -6.96 -3.64
N ALA A 66 -1.63 -6.06 -4.35
CA ALA A 66 -1.49 -4.65 -3.99
C ALA A 66 -2.11 -3.76 -5.06
N TRP A 67 -2.56 -2.60 -4.66
CA TRP A 67 -2.92 -1.49 -5.53
C TRP A 67 -2.34 -0.22 -4.95
N LEU A 68 -1.37 0.35 -5.65
CA LEU A 68 -0.74 1.63 -5.32
C LEU A 68 -1.25 2.66 -6.33
N ALA A 69 -1.96 3.67 -5.84
CA ALA A 69 -2.32 4.82 -6.64
C ALA A 69 -1.14 5.77 -6.70
N LYS A 70 -0.62 6.03 -7.89
CA LYS A 70 0.55 6.88 -8.12
C LYS A 70 0.20 8.08 -8.98
N GLN A 71 0.62 9.26 -8.55
CA GLN A 71 0.64 10.47 -9.36
C GLN A 71 2.11 10.82 -9.63
N ALA A 72 2.53 10.72 -10.90
CA ALA A 72 3.96 10.56 -11.22
C ALA A 72 4.57 9.41 -10.40
N ASP A 73 5.65 9.66 -9.67
CA ASP A 73 6.35 8.65 -8.85
C ASP A 73 5.93 8.65 -7.38
N HIS A 74 4.91 9.43 -7.02
CA HIS A 74 4.44 9.55 -5.62
C HIS A 74 3.22 8.69 -5.36
N ILE A 75 3.26 7.91 -4.27
CA ILE A 75 2.09 7.18 -3.79
C ILE A 75 1.10 8.18 -3.18
N VAL A 76 -0.10 8.24 -3.75
CA VAL A 76 -1.23 9.08 -3.31
C VAL A 76 -2.40 8.25 -2.77
N GLY A 77 -2.24 6.93 -2.71
CA GLY A 77 -3.22 6.01 -2.14
C GLY A 77 -2.71 4.57 -2.20
N SER A 78 -3.15 3.73 -1.28
CA SER A 78 -2.75 2.33 -1.26
C SER A 78 -3.80 1.43 -0.66
N VAL A 79 -3.81 0.17 -1.11
CA VAL A 79 -4.44 -0.92 -0.38
C VAL A 79 -3.75 -2.23 -0.74
N LEU A 80 -3.50 -3.07 0.27
CA LEU A 80 -2.99 -4.42 0.11
C LEU A 80 -4.05 -5.42 0.57
N ILE A 81 -4.10 -6.55 -0.11
CA ILE A 81 -4.85 -7.74 0.29
C ILE A 81 -3.84 -8.85 0.52
N ILE A 82 -3.84 -9.41 1.73
CA ILE A 82 -2.97 -10.50 2.14
C ILE A 82 -3.81 -11.76 2.32
N GLU A 83 -3.44 -12.84 1.64
CA GLU A 83 -4.06 -14.15 1.80
C GLU A 83 -3.89 -14.67 3.24
N ARG A 84 -4.95 -15.24 3.79
CA ARG A 84 -4.97 -15.89 5.11
C ARG A 84 -5.52 -17.31 5.00
N PRO A 85 -5.18 -18.21 5.94
CA PRO A 85 -5.71 -19.57 5.96
C PRO A 85 -7.24 -19.61 6.00
N GLY A 86 -7.83 -20.73 5.59
CA GLY A 86 -9.27 -20.96 5.69
C GLY A 86 -10.11 -20.16 4.68
N ASN A 87 -9.57 -19.91 3.47
CA ASN A 87 -10.22 -19.12 2.43
C ASN A 87 -10.54 -17.68 2.87
N GLN A 88 -9.67 -17.09 3.66
CA GLN A 88 -9.80 -15.72 4.14
C GLN A 88 -8.77 -14.81 3.47
N ALA A 89 -9.04 -13.51 3.50
CA ALA A 89 -8.11 -12.49 3.08
C ALA A 89 -8.21 -11.31 4.02
N GLN A 90 -7.16 -10.52 4.08
CA GLN A 90 -7.08 -9.42 5.01
C GLN A 90 -6.63 -8.15 4.31
N LEU A 91 -7.42 -7.10 4.49
CA LEU A 91 -7.11 -5.75 4.03
C LEU A 91 -6.04 -5.13 4.93
N ARG A 92 -5.04 -4.52 4.29
CA ARG A 92 -3.86 -3.94 4.91
C ARG A 92 -3.45 -2.63 4.23
N LEU A 93 -2.80 -1.76 5.01
CA LEU A 93 -2.15 -0.54 4.54
C LEU A 93 -3.06 0.31 3.62
N LEU A 94 -4.27 0.59 4.13
CA LEU A 94 -5.21 1.47 3.45
C LEU A 94 -4.78 2.92 3.64
N PHE A 95 -4.55 3.62 2.54
CA PHE A 95 -4.29 5.06 2.51
C PHE A 95 -5.16 5.69 1.42
N VAL A 96 -5.87 6.77 1.79
CA VAL A 96 -6.86 7.48 0.96
C VAL A 96 -6.79 8.98 1.19
#